data_AF-A0A5K1HN01-F1
#
_entry.id   AF-A0A5K1HN01-F1
#
_cell.length_a   1.000
_cell.length_b   1.000
_cell.length_c   1.000
_cell.angle_alpha   90.00
_cell.angle_beta   90.00
_cell.angle_gamma   90.00
#
_symmetry.space_group_name_H-M   'P 1'
#
loop_
_entity.id
_entity.type
_entity.pdbx_description
1 polymer ?
#
loop_
_entity_poly.entity_id
_entity_poly.type
_entity_poly.pdbx_seq_one_letter_code
_entity_poly.pdbx_strand_id
1 'polypeptide(L)' 'MPWGLIIFDEAQWLPAPGNSLIANSLLAHVKIGLTATPLREDENIKSLIYMIGPQLYVGSWRKFVEMGYLANPKCIE' A
#
# COMPACT_ATOMS: atom_id res chain seq x y z
N MET A 1 -16.17 -2.64 21.92
CA MET A 1 -15.31 -3.39 20.98
C MET A 1 -13.93 -2.75 21.02
N PRO A 2 -12.83 -3.48 21.21
CA PRO A 2 -11.53 -2.82 21.30
C PRO A 2 -11.20 -2.18 19.95
N TRP A 3 -10.81 -0.91 20.02
CA TRP A 3 -10.37 -0.13 18.88
C TRP A 3 -9.11 -0.78 18.33
N GLY A 4 -9.17 -1.27 17.08
CA GLY A 4 -8.08 -2.01 16.44
C GLY A 4 -7.48 -1.23 15.29
N LEU A 5 -6.16 -1.36 15.13
CA LEU A 5 -5.38 -0.93 13.97
C LEU A 5 -4.83 -2.17 13.27
N ILE A 6 -5.05 -2.29 11.96
CA ILE A 6 -4.43 -3.32 11.12
C ILE A 6 -3.50 -2.63 10.13
N ILE A 7 -2.29 -3.16 10.02
CA ILE A 7 -1.30 -2.73 9.04
C ILE A 7 -1.05 -3.88 8.07
N PHE A 8 -1.25 -3.62 6.79
CA PHE A 8 -0.91 -4.54 5.72
C PHE A 8 0.36 -4.07 5.04
N ASP A 9 1.42 -4.88 5.12
CA ASP A 9 2.62 -4.67 4.33
C ASP A 9 2.44 -5.22 2.92
N GLU A 10 3.13 -4.63 1.95
CA GLU A 10 3.00 -4.93 0.52
C GLU A 10 1.53 -5.00 0.05
N ALA A 11 0.76 -3.97 0.42
CA ALA A 11 -0.68 -3.91 0.26
C ALA A 11 -1.16 -4.09 -1.20
N GLN A 12 -0.29 -3.91 -2.19
CA GLN A 12 -0.59 -4.18 -3.60
C GLN A 12 -1.02 -5.64 -3.88
N TRP A 13 -0.69 -6.58 -2.99
CA TRP A 13 -1.07 -7.99 -3.13
C TRP A 13 -2.40 -8.36 -2.48
N LEU A 14 -3.04 -7.43 -1.75
CA LEU A 14 -4.31 -7.70 -1.07
C LEU A 14 -5.49 -8.02 -2.01
N PRO A 15 -5.60 -7.47 -3.23
CA PRO A 15 -6.67 -7.84 -4.16
C PRO A 15 -6.64 -9.31 -4.60
N ALA A 16 -5.53 -10.04 -4.40
CA ALA A 16 -5.43 -11.43 -4.77
C ALA A 16 -6.47 -12.30 -4.01
N PRO A 17 -7.05 -13.35 -4.63
CA PRO A 17 -8.12 -14.14 -4.03
C PRO A 17 -7.82 -14.68 -2.63
N GLY A 18 -6.60 -15.16 -2.39
CA GLY A 18 -6.18 -15.67 -1.07
C GLY A 18 -6.06 -14.56 -0.01
N ASN A 19 -5.54 -13.39 -0.39
CA ASN A 19 -5.25 -12.31 0.55
C ASN A 19 -6.49 -11.46 0.88
N SER A 20 -7.42 -11.33 -0.08
CA SER A 20 -8.65 -10.56 0.10
C SER A 20 -9.54 -11.12 1.22
N LEU A 21 -9.50 -12.44 1.46
CA LEU A 21 -10.17 -13.09 2.58
C LEU A 21 -9.70 -12.51 3.94
N ILE A 22 -8.41 -12.23 4.09
CA ILE A 22 -7.83 -11.69 5.33
C ILE A 22 -8.31 -10.25 5.55
N ALA A 23 -8.27 -9.43 4.50
CA ALA A 23 -8.70 -8.03 4.57
C ALA A 23 -10.19 -7.88 4.93
N ASN A 24 -11.03 -8.81 4.48
CA ASN A 24 -12.47 -8.81 4.71
C ASN A 24 -12.87 -9.45 6.05
N SER A 25 -12.11 -10.46 6.53
CA SER A 25 -12.46 -11.19 7.76
C SER A 25 -12.02 -10.49 9.04
N LEU A 26 -10.98 -9.64 8.97
CA LEU A 26 -10.48 -8.92 10.13
C LEU A 26 -11.21 -7.58 10.31
N LEU A 27 -11.87 -7.43 11.47
CA LEU A 27 -12.58 -6.22 11.86
C LEU A 27 -11.66 -5.29 12.67
N ALA A 28 -11.52 -4.06 12.21
CA ALA A 28 -10.75 -3.00 12.86
C ALA A 28 -11.35 -1.63 12.54
N HIS A 29 -11.15 -0.65 13.43
CA HIS A 29 -11.61 0.73 13.19
C HIS A 29 -10.71 1.45 12.18
N VAL A 30 -9.43 1.08 12.13
CA VAL A 30 -8.46 1.65 11.21
C VAL A 30 -7.70 0.53 10.51
N LYS A 31 -7.58 0.64 9.19
CA LYS A 31 -6.75 -0.21 8.35
C LYS A 31 -5.77 0.69 7.59
N ILE A 32 -4.51 0.30 7.52
CA ILE A 32 -3.46 1.02 6.79
C ILE A 32 -2.76 0.03 5.85
N GLY A 33 -2.63 0.40 4.58
CA GLY A 33 -1.85 -0.35 3.60
C GLY A 33 -0.53 0.37 3.33
N LEU A 34 0.58 -0.35 3.47
CA LEU A 34 1.92 0.11 3.14
C LEU A 34 2.36 -0.54 1.84
N THR A 35 2.93 0.23 0.93
CA THR A 35 3.49 -0.30 -0.32
C THR A 35 4.56 0.64 -0.87
N ALA A 36 5.65 0.05 -1.35
CA ALA A 36 6.66 0.77 -2.12
C ALA A 36 6.28 0.89 -3.61
N THR A 37 5.39 0.02 -4.08
CA THR A 37 5.01 -0.09 -5.49
C THR A 37 3.53 0.28 -5.63
N PRO A 38 3.20 1.57 -5.88
CA PRO A 38 1.82 1.94 -6.11
C PRO A 38 1.31 1.16 -7.34
N LEU A 39 0.19 0.48 -7.18
CA LEU A 39 -0.48 -0.19 -8.28
C LEU A 39 -0.76 0.82 -9.40
N ARG A 40 -0.45 0.41 -10.63
CA ARG A 40 -0.82 1.13 -11.85
C ARG A 40 -1.86 0.31 -12.62
N GLU A 41 -2.87 1.03 -13.07
CA GLU A 41 -3.98 0.63 -13.93
C GLU A 41 -5.12 -0.20 -13.30
N ASP A 42 -6.24 0.51 -13.17
CA ASP A 42 -7.65 0.16 -13.25
C ASP A 42 -8.29 -0.71 -12.14
N GLU A 43 -8.44 -2.02 -12.35
CA GLU A 43 -9.42 -2.80 -11.56
C GLU A 43 -8.95 -3.13 -10.14
N ASN A 44 -7.66 -3.43 -9.98
CA ASN A 44 -7.08 -3.83 -8.69
C ASN A 44 -7.03 -2.67 -7.67
N ILE A 45 -6.91 -1.43 -8.16
CA ILE A 45 -6.87 -0.24 -7.31
C ILE A 45 -8.22 0.01 -6.65
N LYS A 46 -9.33 -0.17 -7.38
CA LYS A 46 -10.69 0.01 -6.83
C LYS A 46 -10.97 -0.97 -5.69
N SER A 47 -10.57 -2.23 -5.87
CA SER A 47 -10.68 -3.27 -4.84
C SER A 47 -9.90 -2.91 -3.57
N LEU A 48 -8.69 -2.37 -3.72
CA LEU A 48 -7.85 -1.91 -2.61
C LEU A 48 -8.49 -0.77 -1.82
N ILE A 49 -9.05 0.22 -2.53
CA ILE A 49 -9.73 1.35 -1.90
C ILE A 49 -10.93 0.87 -1.08
N TYR A 50 -11.67 -0.12 -1.58
CA TYR A 50 -12.77 -0.73 -0.84
C TYR A 50 -12.31 -1.48 0.42
N MET A 51 -11.17 -2.17 0.35
CA MET A 51 -10.67 -3.00 1.47
C MET A 51 -10.04 -2.19 2.61
N ILE A 52 -9.28 -1.14 2.28
CA ILE A 52 -8.39 -0.44 3.24
C ILE A 52 -8.68 1.07 3.32
N GLY A 53 -9.21 1.65 2.24
CA GLY A 53 -9.47 3.09 2.14
C GLY A 53 -8.64 3.79 1.05
N PRO A 54 -8.81 5.12 0.91
CA PRO A 54 -8.16 5.90 -0.15
C PRO A 54 -6.65 6.01 0.06
N GLN A 55 -5.93 6.32 -1.01
CA GLN A 55 -4.51 6.64 -0.94
C GLN A 55 -4.29 7.96 -0.19
N LEU A 56 -3.53 7.92 0.91
CA LEU A 56 -3.26 9.09 1.74
C LEU A 56 -1.98 9.82 1.33
N TYR A 57 -0.96 9.09 0.86
CA TYR A 57 0.34 9.66 0.53
C TYR A 57 1.07 8.83 -0.54
N VAL A 58 1.75 9.53 -1.46
CA VAL A 58 2.71 8.94 -2.41
C VAL A 58 4.00 9.72 -2.36
N GLY A 59 5.07 9.04 -1.94
CA GLY A 59 6.40 9.61 -1.92
C GLY A 59 7.05 9.60 -3.30
N SER A 60 7.75 10.68 -3.66
CA SER A 60 8.59 10.70 -4.85
C SER A 60 10.00 10.22 -4.51
N TRP A 61 10.40 9.07 -5.08
CA TRP A 61 11.75 8.52 -4.86
C TRP A 61 12.85 9.52 -5.25
N ARG A 62 12.64 10.33 -6.29
CA ARG A 62 13.60 11.37 -6.72
C ARG A 62 13.85 12.41 -5.64
N LYS A 63 12.78 12.88 -4.98
CA LYS A 63 12.91 13.84 -3.87
C LYS A 63 13.70 13.24 -2.70
N PHE A 64 13.47 11.97 -2.39
CA PHE A 64 14.22 11.30 -1.32
C PHE A 64 15.71 11.12 -1.67
N VAL A 65 16.06 10.95 -2.95
CA VAL A 65 17.46 10.97 -3.41
C VAL A 65 18.05 12.38 -3.27
N GLU A 66 17.33 13.42 -3.71
CA GLU A 66 17.76 14.83 -3.59
C GLU A 66 17.98 15.27 -2.13
N MET A 67 17.15 14.76 -1.21
CA MET A 67 17.26 15.03 0.23
C MET A 67 18.33 14.17 0.94
N GLY A 68 18.98 13.25 0.23
CA GLY A 68 20.00 12.35 0.78
C GLY A 68 19.46 11.20 1.64
N TYR A 69 18.15 10.92 1.60
CA TYR A 69 17.53 9.78 2.29
C TYR A 69 17.65 8.46 1.52
N LEU A 70 17.80 8.52 0.20
CA LEU A 70 18.02 7.35 -0.66
C LEU A 70 19.35 7.47 -1.40
N ALA A 71 19.99 6.33 -1.64
CA ALA A 71 21.17 6.26 -2.49
C ALA A 71 20.84 6.66 -3.93
N ASN A 72 21.79 7.30 -4.62
CA ASN A 72 21.62 7.70 -6.01
C ASN A 72 21.72 6.46 -6.94
N PRO A 73 20.62 6.04 -7.61
CA PRO A 73 20.65 4.87 -8.46
C PRO A 73 21.40 5.17 -9.77
N LYS A 74 22.29 4.26 -10.17
CA LYS A 74 22.86 4.23 -11.53
C LYS A 74 22.26 3.04 -12.27
N CYS A 75 21.35 3.30 -13.20
CA CYS A 75 20.82 2.29 -14.11
C CYS A 75 21.69 2.26 -15.37
N ILE A 76 22.24 1.10 -15.70
CA ILE A 76 22.96 0.83 -16.94
C ILE A 76 22.17 -0.31 -17.61
N GLU A 77 21.85 -0.14 -18.88
CA GLU A 77 21.11 -1.14 -19.69
C GLU A 77 22.05 -2.23 -20.23
#